data_AF-A0A9E3TT32-F1
#
_entry.id   AF-A0A9E3TT32-F1
#
_cell.length_a   1.000
_cell.length_b   1.000
_cell.length_c   1.000
_cell.angle_alpha   90.00
_cell.angle_beta   90.00
_cell.angle_gamma   90.00
#
_symmetry.space_group_name_H-M   'P 1'
#
loop_
_entity.id
_entity.type
_entity.pdbx_description
1 polymer ?
#
loop_
_entity_poly.entity_id
_entity_poly.type
_entity_poly.pdbx_seq_one_letter_code
_entity_poly.pdbx_strand_id
1 'polypeptide(L)'
;MRRGHPMNVYRRQFLRAAGISMALPCLDFFLPRQAMGSAVQSRRRMVCICAPLGFYPPNFFPEQTGRDYELTTHLELLSDYRDDFTVISGLMHTGNSPGFAHQATASFLTGAEGAGRPGFRNSISLDQFAAEHIGDQTRFPTLTLSGEGLGLAWTRTGAQIPADNSPSQVFARLFLKGADDEVQAQLKRLEEGRSILDDVRSQAADLRASLGANDREKLDEYMTSVRDLERRLHNDEQWLKRPKPIVDAAPPTDIANASDLIGRTKLLFDLTLLTLQTDSTRLVTIMLQGSTTAPPIPGVSLGHHDLSHHGKDPNKLEQLQIVEVETMKTVRDFLAKLKQSREDESNLLDRTSVFLGSNLGDASSHSVKNLPVLLAGGGFRHGQHLAFDPDNPPPLCNLFVSMLQQLGIETDRFANATGTLAGLGAA
;
A
#
# COMPACT_ATOMS: atom_id res chain seq x y z
N MET A 1 52.20 43.70 43.48
CA MET A 1 52.71 43.53 42.10
C MET A 1 51.74 42.62 41.35
N ARG A 2 50.85 43.18 40.52
CA ARG A 2 50.77 43.07 39.04
C ARG A 2 50.64 41.63 38.52
N ARG A 3 49.42 41.21 38.12
CA ARG A 3 48.84 41.14 36.72
C ARG A 3 49.30 39.87 35.97
N GLY A 4 48.48 39.09 35.28
CA GLY A 4 47.06 39.14 34.89
C GLY A 4 46.75 37.92 34.00
N HIS A 5 45.51 37.45 33.99
CA HIS A 5 45.00 36.39 33.10
C HIS A 5 44.95 36.89 31.64
N PRO A 6 45.31 36.07 30.62
CA PRO A 6 45.11 36.45 29.24
C PRO A 6 43.66 36.13 28.83
N MET A 7 42.82 37.16 28.84
CA MET A 7 41.60 37.20 28.05
C MET A 7 41.83 38.18 26.89
N ASN A 8 41.23 37.85 25.74
CA ASN A 8 40.74 38.80 24.73
C ASN A 8 41.62 39.11 23.49
N VAL A 9 41.94 38.09 22.69
CA VAL A 9 42.33 38.29 21.27
C VAL A 9 41.22 37.89 20.28
N TYR A 10 40.29 37.00 20.66
CA TYR A 10 39.25 36.51 19.73
C TYR A 10 38.05 37.45 19.52
N ARG A 11 37.82 38.41 20.42
CA ARG A 11 36.61 39.27 20.35
C ARG A 11 36.76 40.46 19.40
N ARG A 12 37.99 40.82 19.02
CA ARG A 12 38.28 41.98 18.16
C ARG A 12 38.44 41.64 16.68
N GLN A 13 38.64 40.36 16.33
CA GLN A 13 38.61 39.89 14.94
C GLN A 13 37.18 39.55 14.47
N PHE A 14 36.30 39.12 15.38
CA PHE A 14 34.90 38.80 15.04
C PHE A 14 34.11 40.05 14.58
N LEU A 15 34.43 41.24 15.10
CA LEU A 15 33.73 42.48 14.77
C LEU A 15 34.31 43.23 13.55
N ARG A 16 35.27 42.65 12.81
CA ARG A 16 35.78 43.23 11.54
C ARG A 16 35.28 42.52 10.29
N ALA A 17 34.45 41.48 10.41
CA ALA A 17 33.83 40.77 9.28
C ALA A 17 32.33 41.09 9.09
N ALA A 18 31.82 42.17 9.68
CA ALA A 18 30.42 42.60 9.55
C ALA A 18 30.16 43.47 8.30
N GLY A 19 30.77 43.13 7.16
CA GLY A 19 30.62 43.84 5.90
C GLY A 19 30.36 42.87 4.76
N ILE A 20 29.10 42.76 4.36
CA ILE A 20 28.58 42.01 3.20
C ILE A 20 28.62 40.48 3.37
N SER A 21 27.67 39.94 4.12
CA SER A 21 27.27 38.53 4.01
C SER A 21 26.14 38.43 2.99
N MET A 22 26.48 38.10 1.74
CA MET A 22 25.51 37.45 0.85
C MET A 22 25.15 36.11 1.49
N ALA A 23 23.86 35.78 1.54
CA ALA A 23 23.37 34.50 2.05
C ALA A 23 23.92 33.36 1.19
N LEU A 24 25.01 32.75 1.63
CA LEU A 24 25.47 31.47 1.11
C LEU A 24 24.60 30.37 1.75
N PRO A 25 24.13 29.37 0.99
CA PRO A 25 23.44 28.22 1.55
C PRO A 25 24.32 27.54 2.59
N CYS A 26 23.74 27.13 3.72
CA CYS A 26 24.44 26.37 4.75
C CYS A 26 25.01 25.08 4.12
N LEU A 27 26.33 24.99 4.03
CA LEU A 27 27.02 23.76 3.67
C LEU A 27 27.11 22.87 4.91
N ASP A 28 26.73 21.60 4.79
CA ASP A 28 26.70 20.57 5.85
C ASP A 28 28.05 20.28 6.54
N PHE A 29 29.11 20.99 6.16
CA PHE A 29 30.47 20.81 6.65
C PHE A 29 30.64 21.18 8.14
N PHE A 30 29.69 21.91 8.74
CA PHE A 30 29.79 22.39 10.12
C PHE A 30 28.84 21.67 11.11
N LEU A 31 28.13 20.63 10.69
CA LEU A 31 27.36 19.81 11.63
C LEU A 31 28.31 18.87 12.41
N PRO A 32 28.22 18.85 13.75
CA PRO A 32 29.08 18.00 14.58
C PRO A 32 28.83 16.52 14.26
N ARG A 33 29.87 15.85 13.76
CA ARG A 33 29.93 14.45 13.31
C ARG A 33 29.92 13.44 14.48
N GLN A 34 29.12 13.70 15.51
CA GLN A 34 28.94 12.83 16.69
C GLN A 34 27.47 12.39 16.82
N ALA A 35 26.97 11.74 15.77
CA ALA A 35 25.78 10.90 15.82
C ALA A 35 25.83 9.80 14.74
N MET A 36 27.02 9.31 14.37
CA MET A 36 27.15 8.04 13.65
C MET A 36 27.11 6.91 14.68
N GLY A 37 25.92 6.40 14.99
CA GLY A 37 25.77 5.38 16.02
C GLY A 37 24.36 4.87 16.33
N SER A 38 23.32 5.36 15.66
CA SER A 38 22.08 4.60 15.50
C SER A 38 21.82 4.49 14.01
N ALA A 39 21.81 3.29 13.45
CA ALA A 39 21.24 3.08 12.13
C ALA A 39 19.82 3.68 12.17
N VAL A 40 19.55 4.73 11.39
CA VAL A 40 18.17 5.19 11.20
C VAL A 40 17.42 3.97 10.70
N GLN A 41 16.50 3.45 11.51
CA GLN A 41 15.74 2.27 11.14
C GLN A 41 15.03 2.60 9.82
N SER A 42 15.42 1.90 8.75
CA SER A 42 14.89 2.13 7.41
C SER A 42 13.37 2.04 7.45
N ARG A 43 12.69 3.11 7.05
CA ARG A 43 11.23 3.17 7.03
C ARG A 43 10.71 2.33 5.85
N ARG A 44 10.42 1.06 6.12
CA ARG A 44 9.88 0.13 5.11
C ARG A 44 8.37 0.38 4.95
N ARG A 45 7.91 0.32 3.70
CA ARG A 45 6.52 0.61 3.32
C ARG A 45 6.00 -0.46 2.37
N MET A 46 4.68 -0.55 2.28
CA MET A 46 3.99 -1.48 1.38
C MET A 46 2.82 -0.77 0.69
N VAL A 47 2.75 -0.94 -0.63
CA VAL A 47 1.64 -0.51 -1.48
C VAL A 47 1.10 -1.74 -2.21
N CYS A 48 -0.15 -2.10 -1.97
CA CYS A 48 -0.81 -3.23 -2.63
C CYS A 48 -1.87 -2.73 -3.62
N ILE A 49 -1.75 -3.10 -4.88
CA ILE A 49 -2.59 -2.62 -5.99
C ILE A 49 -3.28 -3.82 -6.63
N CYS A 50 -4.62 -3.78 -6.69
CA CYS A 50 -5.42 -4.78 -7.40
C CYS A 50 -5.98 -4.19 -8.69
N ALA A 51 -5.69 -4.83 -9.83
CA ALA A 51 -6.40 -4.65 -11.09
C ALA A 51 -7.54 -5.68 -11.17
N PRO A 52 -8.81 -5.31 -10.90
CA PRO A 52 -9.87 -6.29 -10.61
C PRO A 52 -10.33 -7.15 -11.79
N LEU A 53 -9.91 -6.81 -13.01
CA LEU A 53 -10.28 -7.50 -14.27
C LEU A 53 -9.10 -8.26 -14.91
N GLY A 54 -8.03 -8.49 -14.16
CA GLY A 54 -6.84 -9.18 -14.67
C GLY A 54 -6.05 -8.36 -15.68
N PHE A 55 -5.14 -9.05 -16.37
CA PHE A 55 -4.43 -8.58 -17.56
C PHE A 55 -4.52 -9.67 -18.60
N TYR A 56 -4.45 -9.33 -19.89
CA TYR A 56 -4.34 -10.32 -20.95
C TYR A 56 -3.02 -11.11 -20.80
N PRO A 57 -3.04 -12.42 -20.47
CA PRO A 57 -1.84 -13.14 -20.04
C PRO A 57 -0.68 -13.12 -21.05
N PRO A 58 -0.91 -13.27 -22.38
CA PRO A 58 0.17 -13.20 -23.37
C PRO A 58 0.91 -11.86 -23.41
N ASN A 59 0.27 -10.77 -22.98
CA ASN A 59 0.90 -9.46 -22.91
C ASN A 59 1.60 -9.21 -21.55
N PHE A 60 1.35 -10.02 -20.53
CA PHE A 60 1.85 -9.83 -19.17
C PHE A 60 2.97 -10.80 -18.76
N PHE A 61 2.84 -12.09 -19.06
CA PHE A 61 3.79 -13.11 -18.59
C PHE A 61 4.87 -13.43 -19.62
N PRO A 62 6.16 -13.33 -19.25
CA PRO A 62 7.24 -13.82 -20.10
C PRO A 62 7.17 -15.35 -20.29
N GLU A 63 7.67 -15.83 -21.43
CA GLU A 63 7.75 -17.27 -21.69
C GLU A 63 8.88 -17.94 -20.91
N GLN A 64 10.05 -17.30 -20.83
CA GLN A 64 11.22 -17.86 -20.13
C GLN A 64 11.25 -17.43 -18.66
N THR A 65 11.74 -18.31 -17.80
CA THR A 65 12.03 -18.02 -16.38
C THR A 65 13.48 -17.55 -16.20
N GLY A 66 13.78 -16.94 -15.05
CA GLY A 66 15.12 -16.47 -14.72
C GLY A 66 15.32 -14.99 -15.01
N ARG A 67 16.57 -14.55 -15.19
CA ARG A 67 16.92 -13.13 -15.36
C ARG A 67 16.91 -12.67 -16.80
N ASP A 68 17.13 -13.56 -17.75
CA ASP A 68 17.31 -13.25 -19.18
C ASP A 68 16.02 -13.40 -20.01
N TYR A 69 14.85 -13.31 -19.36
CA TYR A 69 13.56 -13.39 -20.05
C TYR A 69 13.33 -12.20 -20.98
N GLU A 70 12.58 -12.42 -22.07
CA GLU A 70 12.15 -11.35 -22.96
C GLU A 70 10.97 -10.59 -22.33
N LEU A 71 11.01 -9.25 -22.41
CA LEU A 71 9.91 -8.42 -21.91
C LEU A 71 8.70 -8.56 -22.84
N THR A 72 7.53 -8.80 -22.24
CA THR A 72 6.26 -8.77 -22.96
C THR A 72 5.78 -7.34 -23.18
N THR A 73 4.75 -7.16 -24.01
CA THR A 73 4.13 -5.86 -24.31
C THR A 73 3.95 -4.95 -23.09
N HIS A 74 3.43 -5.48 -21.98
CA HIS A 74 3.17 -4.71 -20.77
C HIS A 74 4.44 -4.40 -19.97
N LEU A 75 5.41 -5.31 -20.00
CA LEU A 75 6.66 -5.19 -19.25
C LEU A 75 7.70 -4.33 -19.97
N GLU A 76 7.61 -4.24 -21.30
CA GLU A 76 8.48 -3.36 -22.11
C GLU A 76 8.31 -1.89 -21.70
N LEU A 77 7.10 -1.50 -21.27
CA LEU A 77 6.83 -0.17 -20.73
C LEU A 77 7.62 0.14 -19.45
N LEU A 78 8.12 -0.90 -18.77
CA LEU A 78 8.89 -0.85 -17.53
C LEU A 78 10.37 -1.17 -17.74
N SER A 79 10.86 -1.25 -18.99
CA SER A 79 12.24 -1.68 -19.32
C SER A 79 13.32 -0.94 -18.51
N ASP A 80 13.15 0.36 -18.29
CA ASP A 80 14.07 1.21 -17.52
C ASP A 80 14.18 0.82 -16.03
N TYR A 81 13.25 0.01 -15.54
CA TYR A 81 13.15 -0.48 -14.17
C TYR A 81 13.34 -2.00 -14.08
N ARG A 82 13.91 -2.64 -15.11
CA ARG A 82 14.08 -4.11 -15.19
C ARG A 82 14.66 -4.70 -13.90
N ASP A 83 15.67 -4.07 -13.33
CA ASP A 83 16.34 -4.52 -12.10
C ASP A 83 15.62 -4.12 -10.81
N ASP A 84 14.48 -3.43 -10.89
CA ASP A 84 13.68 -2.98 -9.75
C ASP A 84 12.35 -3.76 -9.60
N PHE A 85 12.04 -4.71 -10.49
CA PHE A 85 10.86 -5.56 -10.36
C PHE A 85 11.08 -7.05 -10.61
N THR A 86 10.11 -7.86 -10.19
CA THR A 86 10.02 -9.29 -10.41
C THR A 86 8.61 -9.62 -10.86
N VAL A 87 8.51 -10.34 -11.97
CA VAL A 87 7.24 -10.89 -12.47
C VAL A 87 7.12 -12.30 -11.93
N ILE A 88 5.93 -12.68 -11.50
CA ILE A 88 5.70 -13.98 -10.87
C ILE A 88 4.49 -14.65 -11.52
N SER A 89 4.70 -15.83 -12.10
CA SER A 89 3.65 -16.68 -12.67
C SER A 89 3.45 -17.95 -11.83
N GLY A 90 2.24 -18.50 -11.89
CA GLY A 90 1.83 -19.73 -11.21
C GLY A 90 1.22 -19.52 -9.82
N LEU A 91 1.12 -18.28 -9.30
CA LEU A 91 0.50 -18.02 -8.00
C LEU A 91 -1.04 -18.06 -8.08
N MET A 92 -1.68 -18.48 -6.99
CA MET A 92 -3.14 -18.40 -6.80
C MET A 92 -3.56 -18.36 -5.34
N HIS A 93 -4.82 -18.00 -5.09
CA HIS A 93 -5.46 -18.21 -3.79
C HIS A 93 -6.11 -19.59 -3.74
N THR A 94 -5.92 -20.33 -2.64
CA THR A 94 -6.57 -21.63 -2.45
C THR A 94 -8.08 -21.46 -2.25
N GLY A 95 -8.86 -22.46 -2.68
CA GLY A 95 -10.31 -22.48 -2.48
C GLY A 95 -11.14 -21.53 -3.34
N ASN A 96 -10.54 -20.63 -4.14
CA ASN A 96 -11.26 -19.82 -5.11
C ASN A 96 -11.76 -20.67 -6.30
N SER A 97 -12.85 -20.23 -6.93
CA SER A 97 -13.53 -20.97 -8.00
C SER A 97 -13.89 -20.05 -9.16
N PRO A 98 -13.80 -20.52 -10.42
CA PRO A 98 -14.23 -19.75 -11.60
C PRO A 98 -15.66 -19.22 -11.52
N GLY A 99 -16.58 -19.95 -10.85
CA GLY A 99 -17.97 -19.50 -10.68
C GLY A 99 -18.14 -18.26 -9.80
N PHE A 100 -17.10 -17.85 -9.06
CA PHE A 100 -17.10 -16.68 -8.18
C PHE A 100 -15.87 -15.78 -8.44
N ALA A 101 -15.35 -15.79 -9.66
CA ALA A 101 -14.05 -15.21 -9.98
C ALA A 101 -14.00 -13.69 -9.74
N HIS A 102 -15.07 -12.95 -10.06
CA HIS A 102 -15.15 -11.51 -9.76
C HIS A 102 -15.17 -11.22 -8.25
N GLN A 103 -15.83 -12.09 -7.47
CA GLN A 103 -15.90 -11.98 -6.01
C GLN A 103 -14.58 -12.37 -5.34
N ALA A 104 -13.65 -13.01 -6.05
CA ALA A 104 -12.32 -13.34 -5.53
C ALA A 104 -11.51 -12.10 -5.10
N THR A 105 -11.88 -10.90 -5.56
CA THR A 105 -11.41 -9.61 -5.03
C THR A 105 -11.49 -9.53 -3.51
N ALA A 106 -12.55 -10.10 -2.90
CA ALA A 106 -12.72 -10.12 -1.44
C ALA A 106 -11.62 -10.89 -0.70
N SER A 107 -11.01 -11.89 -1.36
CA SER A 107 -9.90 -12.67 -0.80
C SER A 107 -8.52 -12.14 -1.17
N PHE A 108 -8.42 -11.13 -2.05
CA PHE A 108 -7.16 -10.75 -2.69
C PHE A 108 -6.03 -10.49 -1.69
N LEU A 109 -6.29 -9.71 -0.63
CA LEU A 109 -5.31 -9.44 0.44
C LEU A 109 -5.52 -10.27 1.71
N THR A 110 -6.57 -11.10 1.80
CA THR A 110 -6.87 -11.88 3.01
C THR A 110 -6.46 -13.34 2.88
N GLY A 111 -6.39 -13.87 1.65
CA GLY A 111 -6.18 -15.30 1.40
C GLY A 111 -7.33 -16.19 1.88
N ALA A 112 -8.47 -15.60 2.27
CA ALA A 112 -9.62 -16.35 2.77
C ALA A 112 -10.22 -17.21 1.65
N GLU A 113 -10.45 -18.49 1.94
CA GLU A 113 -10.94 -19.44 0.95
C GLU A 113 -12.43 -19.25 0.64
N GLY A 114 -12.81 -19.52 -0.61
CA GLY A 114 -14.23 -19.58 -0.99
C GLY A 114 -14.90 -18.22 -1.14
N ALA A 115 -14.15 -17.18 -1.49
CA ALA A 115 -14.69 -15.86 -1.79
C ALA A 115 -15.90 -15.94 -2.73
N GLY A 116 -16.96 -15.21 -2.39
CA GLY A 116 -18.22 -15.17 -3.13
C GLY A 116 -19.17 -16.35 -2.90
N ARG A 117 -18.74 -17.45 -2.27
CA ARG A 117 -19.61 -18.61 -2.00
C ARG A 117 -20.63 -18.30 -0.89
N PRO A 118 -21.83 -18.91 -0.90
CA PRO A 118 -22.76 -18.83 0.22
C PRO A 118 -22.08 -19.22 1.55
N GLY A 119 -22.23 -18.38 2.56
CA GLY A 119 -21.61 -18.59 3.88
C GLY A 119 -20.12 -18.24 3.95
N PHE A 120 -19.55 -17.61 2.91
CA PHE A 120 -18.19 -17.07 2.94
C PHE A 120 -17.97 -16.18 4.16
N ARG A 121 -16.86 -16.41 4.85
CA ARG A 121 -16.38 -15.59 5.96
C ARG A 121 -14.99 -15.11 5.61
N ASN A 122 -14.81 -13.80 5.67
CA ASN A 122 -13.50 -13.21 5.43
C ASN A 122 -12.66 -13.18 6.70
N SER A 123 -11.41 -12.75 6.57
CA SER A 123 -10.46 -12.59 7.66
C SER A 123 -9.68 -11.29 7.51
N ILE A 124 -8.73 -11.05 8.42
CA ILE A 124 -7.84 -9.90 8.34
C ILE A 124 -7.12 -9.82 6.99
N SER A 125 -7.05 -8.61 6.41
CA SER A 125 -6.25 -8.34 5.22
C SER A 125 -4.78 -8.07 5.57
N LEU A 126 -3.91 -8.25 4.58
CA LEU A 126 -2.46 -8.09 4.71
C LEU A 126 -2.06 -6.73 5.29
N ASP A 127 -2.69 -5.66 4.83
CA ASP A 127 -2.45 -4.30 5.32
C ASP A 127 -2.88 -4.13 6.78
N GLN A 128 -4.03 -4.68 7.18
CA GLN A 128 -4.50 -4.59 8.56
C GLN A 128 -3.64 -5.44 9.50
N PHE A 129 -3.19 -6.61 9.04
CA PHE A 129 -2.23 -7.43 9.79
C PHE A 129 -0.91 -6.67 9.98
N ALA A 130 -0.38 -6.03 8.94
CA ALA A 130 0.81 -5.20 9.07
C ALA A 130 0.58 -4.00 10.01
N ALA A 131 -0.60 -3.38 9.96
CA ALA A 131 -0.94 -2.21 10.77
C ALA A 131 -0.99 -2.51 12.28
N GLU A 132 -1.30 -3.74 12.67
CA GLU A 132 -1.21 -4.15 14.08
C GLU A 132 0.23 -4.10 14.64
N HIS A 133 1.24 -4.16 13.76
CA HIS A 133 2.65 -4.19 14.14
C HIS A 133 3.34 -2.84 13.97
N ILE A 134 3.00 -2.08 12.91
CA ILE A 134 3.71 -0.84 12.56
C ILE A 134 2.80 0.38 12.42
N GLY A 135 1.48 0.23 12.57
CA GLY A 135 0.52 1.29 12.30
C GLY A 135 0.53 2.43 13.31
N ASP A 136 1.07 2.22 14.50
CA ASP A 136 1.25 3.24 15.54
C ASP A 136 2.42 4.21 15.25
N GLN A 137 3.32 3.82 14.35
CA GLN A 137 4.50 4.59 13.97
C GLN A 137 4.17 5.77 13.05
N THR A 138 2.95 5.82 12.50
CA THR A 138 2.47 6.87 11.60
C THR A 138 1.09 7.39 12.00
N ARG A 139 0.74 8.60 11.54
CA ARG A 139 -0.55 9.24 11.85
C ARG A 139 -1.74 8.41 11.42
N PHE A 140 -1.66 7.77 10.26
CA PHE A 140 -2.70 6.90 9.75
C PHE A 140 -2.14 5.47 9.70
N PRO A 141 -2.74 4.50 10.42
CA PRO A 141 -2.23 3.12 10.43
C PRO A 141 -2.19 2.49 9.03
N THR A 142 -3.22 2.78 8.22
CA THR A 142 -3.34 2.36 6.82
C THR A 142 -4.08 3.41 6.02
N LEU A 143 -3.88 3.42 4.70
CA LEU A 143 -4.72 4.17 3.76
C LEU A 143 -5.36 3.22 2.73
N THR A 144 -6.68 3.14 2.74
CA THR A 144 -7.47 2.25 1.89
C THR A 144 -8.11 3.05 0.77
N LEU A 145 -7.62 2.92 -0.45
CA LEU A 145 -8.01 3.71 -1.61
C LEU A 145 -8.70 2.85 -2.67
N SER A 146 -9.57 3.48 -3.47
CA SER A 146 -10.27 2.80 -4.55
C SER A 146 -10.65 3.76 -5.68
N GLY A 147 -10.64 3.27 -6.92
CA GLY A 147 -11.21 3.99 -8.05
C GLY A 147 -12.75 4.08 -8.01
N GLU A 148 -13.41 3.12 -7.37
CA GLU A 148 -14.88 2.94 -7.40
C GLU A 148 -15.54 2.84 -6.00
N GLY A 149 -14.78 2.94 -4.92
CA GLY A 149 -15.26 2.99 -3.52
C GLY A 149 -15.27 1.66 -2.77
N LEU A 150 -15.28 0.51 -3.47
CA LEU A 150 -15.02 -0.79 -2.84
C LEU A 150 -13.52 -0.96 -2.60
N GLY A 151 -13.14 -1.43 -1.40
CA GLY A 151 -11.75 -1.58 -0.97
C GLY A 151 -11.27 -3.03 -0.85
N LEU A 152 -9.97 -3.18 -0.61
CA LEU A 152 -9.30 -4.48 -0.42
C LEU A 152 -9.08 -4.85 1.05
N ALA A 153 -9.37 -3.94 1.98
CA ALA A 153 -9.02 -4.06 3.39
C ALA A 153 -10.17 -4.66 4.22
N TRP A 154 -9.80 -5.51 5.16
CA TRP A 154 -10.72 -6.28 5.99
C TRP A 154 -10.21 -6.36 7.43
N THR A 155 -11.11 -6.16 8.39
CA THR A 155 -10.80 -6.29 9.82
C THR A 155 -10.50 -7.74 10.19
N ARG A 156 -9.96 -7.96 11.39
CA ARG A 156 -9.75 -9.29 11.97
C ARG A 156 -11.00 -10.16 12.01
N THR A 157 -12.17 -9.56 12.20
CA THR A 157 -13.47 -10.23 12.20
C THR A 157 -14.06 -10.46 10.81
N GLY A 158 -13.34 -10.08 9.74
CA GLY A 158 -13.78 -10.23 8.36
C GLY A 158 -14.81 -9.19 7.91
N ALA A 159 -14.89 -8.03 8.56
CA ALA A 159 -15.70 -6.90 8.12
C ALA A 159 -14.93 -6.04 7.11
N GLN A 160 -15.57 -5.64 6.01
CA GLN A 160 -14.93 -4.82 4.99
C GLN A 160 -14.69 -3.40 5.50
N ILE A 161 -13.49 -2.88 5.26
CA ILE A 161 -13.15 -1.48 5.51
C ILE A 161 -13.45 -0.69 4.23
N PRO A 162 -14.33 0.34 4.27
CA PRO A 162 -14.61 1.18 3.11
C PRO A 162 -13.34 1.85 2.59
N ALA A 163 -13.21 1.96 1.26
CA ALA A 163 -12.10 2.67 0.65
C ALA A 163 -12.49 4.10 0.27
N ASP A 164 -11.56 5.04 0.46
CA ASP A 164 -11.72 6.39 -0.04
C ASP A 164 -11.53 6.43 -1.56
N ASN A 165 -12.44 7.08 -2.27
CA ASN A 165 -12.40 7.26 -3.72
C ASN A 165 -12.42 8.74 -4.16
N SER A 166 -12.24 9.65 -3.20
CA SER A 166 -12.13 11.10 -3.42
C SER A 166 -10.71 11.57 -3.01
N PRO A 167 -9.76 11.61 -3.97
CA PRO A 167 -8.42 12.12 -3.72
C PRO A 167 -8.39 13.48 -3.02
N SER A 168 -9.31 14.39 -3.35
CA SER A 168 -9.42 15.72 -2.74
C SER A 168 -9.72 15.66 -1.24
N GLN A 169 -10.67 14.82 -0.82
CA GLN A 169 -11.02 14.63 0.59
C GLN A 169 -9.89 13.95 1.36
N VAL A 170 -9.22 12.96 0.77
CA VAL A 170 -8.07 12.32 1.41
C VAL A 170 -6.92 13.31 1.56
N PHE A 171 -6.60 14.10 0.52
CA PHE A 171 -5.59 15.15 0.61
C PHE A 171 -5.89 16.14 1.74
N ALA A 172 -7.15 16.60 1.83
CA ALA A 172 -7.59 17.47 2.92
C ALA A 172 -7.39 16.82 4.29
N ARG A 173 -7.77 15.55 4.44
CA ARG A 173 -7.57 14.77 5.67
C ARG A 173 -6.10 14.62 6.04
N LEU A 174 -5.21 14.40 5.07
CA LEU A 174 -3.78 14.19 5.30
C LEU A 174 -3.01 15.48 5.59
N PHE A 175 -3.27 16.56 4.85
CA PHE A 175 -2.36 17.72 4.78
C PHE A 175 -2.98 19.05 5.23
N LEU A 176 -4.30 19.23 5.11
CA LEU A 176 -4.92 20.49 5.51
C LEU A 176 -5.16 20.52 7.02
N LYS A 177 -4.75 21.61 7.67
CA LYS A 177 -5.04 21.83 9.09
C LYS A 177 -6.56 21.99 9.23
N GLY A 178 -7.18 21.16 10.06
CA GLY A 178 -8.58 21.37 10.46
C GLY A 178 -8.69 22.67 11.25
N ALA A 179 -9.88 23.27 11.25
CA ALA A 179 -10.15 24.41 12.11
C ALA A 179 -10.01 23.99 13.59
N ASP A 180 -9.64 24.91 14.48
CA ASP A 180 -9.31 24.54 15.87
C ASP A 180 -10.52 23.91 16.59
N ASP A 181 -11.74 24.30 16.22
CA ASP A 181 -13.01 23.70 16.67
C ASP A 181 -13.23 22.28 16.15
N GLU A 182 -12.87 21.98 14.89
CA GLU A 182 -12.92 20.61 14.35
C GLU A 182 -11.96 19.67 15.09
N VAL A 183 -10.76 20.17 15.44
CA VAL A 183 -9.78 19.42 16.23
C VAL A 183 -10.32 19.15 17.64
N GLN A 184 -10.93 20.14 18.30
CA GLN A 184 -11.56 19.93 19.61
C GLN A 184 -12.74 18.94 19.53
N ALA A 185 -13.57 19.03 18.50
CA ALA A 185 -14.67 18.08 18.28
C ALA A 185 -14.16 16.65 18.05
N GLN A 186 -13.02 16.50 17.37
CA GLN A 186 -12.39 15.20 17.17
C GLN A 186 -11.79 14.65 18.47
N LEU A 187 -11.12 15.48 19.29
CA LEU A 187 -10.65 15.08 20.63
C LEU A 187 -11.81 14.59 21.50
N LYS A 188 -12.92 15.33 21.55
CA LYS A 188 -14.10 14.93 22.32
C LYS A 188 -14.68 13.59 21.86
N ARG A 189 -14.74 13.35 20.54
CA ARG A 189 -15.19 12.05 19.98
C ARG A 189 -14.25 10.90 20.36
N LEU A 190 -12.93 11.14 20.43
CA LEU A 190 -11.98 10.12 20.88
C LEU A 190 -12.16 9.80 22.37
N GLU A 191 -12.42 10.81 23.21
CA GLU A 191 -12.72 10.63 24.63
C GLU A 191 -14.03 9.84 24.85
N GLU A 192 -15.10 10.22 24.15
CA GLU A 192 -16.38 9.50 24.16
C GLU A 192 -16.22 8.05 23.69
N GLY A 193 -15.46 7.84 22.61
CA GLY A 193 -15.15 6.52 22.08
C GLY A 193 -14.46 5.61 23.10
N ARG A 194 -13.47 6.14 23.85
CA ARG A 194 -12.82 5.37 24.93
C ARG A 194 -13.79 4.98 26.03
N SER A 195 -14.64 5.90 26.47
CA SER A 195 -15.66 5.61 27.49
C SER A 195 -16.59 4.47 27.03
N ILE A 196 -17.00 4.47 25.76
CA ILE A 196 -17.83 3.40 25.19
C ILE A 196 -17.07 2.06 25.19
N LEU A 197 -15.78 2.05 24.85
CA LEU A 197 -14.99 0.82 24.87
C LEU A 197 -14.78 0.26 26.28
N ASP A 198 -14.63 1.14 27.27
CA ASP A 198 -14.57 0.74 28.69
C ASP A 198 -15.87 0.05 29.12
N ASP A 199 -17.03 0.61 28.73
CA ASP A 199 -18.34 0.00 28.98
C ASP A 199 -18.50 -1.36 28.28
N VAL A 200 -18.13 -1.44 26.99
CA VAL A 200 -18.15 -2.70 26.21
C VAL A 200 -17.27 -3.76 26.89
N ARG A 201 -16.09 -3.38 27.38
CA ARG A 201 -15.18 -4.28 28.08
C ARG A 201 -15.77 -4.77 29.40
N SER A 202 -16.42 -3.90 30.17
CA SER A 202 -17.09 -4.30 31.41
C SER A 202 -18.20 -5.32 31.13
N GLN A 203 -19.07 -5.02 30.17
CA GLN A 203 -20.18 -5.91 29.78
C GLN A 203 -19.68 -7.25 29.22
N ALA A 204 -18.61 -7.24 28.44
CA ALA A 204 -18.00 -8.46 27.94
C ALA A 204 -17.40 -9.32 29.05
N ALA A 205 -16.81 -8.71 30.10
CA ALA A 205 -16.30 -9.44 31.25
C ALA A 205 -17.42 -10.16 32.01
N ASP A 206 -18.56 -9.49 32.22
CA ASP A 206 -19.74 -10.08 32.85
C ASP A 206 -20.32 -11.22 32.00
N LEU A 207 -20.44 -11.02 30.69
CA LEU A 207 -20.91 -12.03 29.76
C LEU A 207 -20.00 -13.28 29.78
N ARG A 208 -18.68 -13.09 29.75
CA ARG A 208 -17.68 -14.17 29.79
C ARG A 208 -17.89 -15.12 30.97
N ALA A 209 -18.28 -14.58 32.14
CA ALA A 209 -18.52 -15.38 33.34
C ALA A 209 -19.66 -16.39 33.15
N SER A 210 -20.66 -16.04 32.34
CA SER A 210 -21.85 -16.86 32.06
C SER A 210 -21.73 -17.81 30.85
N LEU A 211 -20.72 -17.64 30.01
CA LEU A 211 -20.56 -18.42 28.77
C LEU A 211 -19.87 -19.79 28.99
N GLY A 212 -20.23 -20.76 28.15
CA GLY A 212 -19.53 -22.04 28.01
C GLY A 212 -18.21 -21.91 27.24
N ALA A 213 -17.39 -22.96 27.23
CA ALA A 213 -16.02 -22.92 26.69
C ALA A 213 -15.92 -22.43 25.24
N ASN A 214 -16.78 -22.93 24.34
CA ASN A 214 -16.74 -22.58 22.91
C ASN A 214 -17.14 -21.12 22.64
N ASP A 215 -18.03 -20.54 23.45
CA ASP A 215 -18.48 -19.16 23.26
C ASP A 215 -17.49 -18.17 23.89
N ARG A 216 -16.73 -18.60 24.91
CA ARG A 216 -15.62 -17.80 25.47
C ARG A 216 -14.52 -17.56 24.45
N GLU A 217 -14.21 -18.54 23.61
CA GLU A 217 -13.18 -18.39 22.57
C GLU A 217 -13.56 -17.29 21.55
N LYS A 218 -14.80 -17.28 21.07
CA LYS A 218 -15.30 -16.21 20.18
C LYS A 218 -15.32 -14.84 20.86
N LEU A 219 -15.69 -14.80 22.14
CA LEU A 219 -15.65 -13.56 22.91
C LEU A 219 -14.22 -13.05 23.07
N ASP A 220 -13.23 -13.94 23.20
CA ASP A 220 -11.82 -13.58 23.28
C ASP A 220 -11.27 -12.99 21.99
N GLU A 221 -11.68 -13.52 20.84
CA GLU A 221 -11.37 -12.94 19.53
C GLU A 221 -11.97 -11.54 19.39
N TYR A 222 -13.23 -11.37 19.81
CA TYR A 222 -13.89 -10.06 19.82
C TYR A 222 -13.17 -9.08 20.75
N MET A 223 -12.84 -9.50 21.96
CA MET A 223 -12.13 -8.66 22.93
C MET A 223 -10.71 -8.31 22.52
N THR A 224 -10.06 -9.15 21.71
CA THR A 224 -8.80 -8.80 21.06
C THR A 224 -9.00 -7.64 20.08
N SER A 225 -10.04 -7.71 19.25
CA SER A 225 -10.39 -6.61 18.31
C SER A 225 -10.75 -5.31 19.04
N VAL A 226 -11.42 -5.38 20.19
CA VAL A 226 -11.73 -4.22 21.05
C VAL A 226 -10.45 -3.57 21.59
N ARG A 227 -9.50 -4.37 22.08
CA ARG A 227 -8.20 -3.86 22.57
C ARG A 227 -7.39 -3.19 21.45
N ASP A 228 -7.43 -3.75 20.25
CA ASP A 228 -6.76 -3.16 19.09
C ASP A 228 -7.35 -1.79 18.75
N LEU A 229 -8.69 -1.65 18.81
CA LEU A 229 -9.38 -0.37 18.61
C LEU A 229 -9.03 0.64 19.72
N GLU A 230 -8.96 0.22 20.97
CA GLU A 230 -8.55 1.08 22.10
C GLU A 230 -7.14 1.65 21.89
N ARG A 231 -6.17 0.80 21.49
CA ARG A 231 -4.82 1.26 21.15
C ARG A 231 -4.82 2.27 20.01
N ARG A 232 -5.66 2.05 18.98
CA ARG A 232 -5.81 3.01 17.87
C ARG A 232 -6.34 4.36 18.36
N LEU A 233 -7.40 4.38 19.16
CA LEU A 233 -7.92 5.63 19.76
C LEU A 233 -6.88 6.33 20.65
N HIS A 234 -6.00 5.58 21.33
CA HIS A 234 -4.90 6.15 22.08
C HIS A 234 -3.90 6.88 21.18
N ASN A 235 -3.46 6.21 20.12
CA ASN A 235 -2.51 6.77 19.17
C ASN A 235 -3.09 7.95 18.39
N ASP A 236 -4.36 7.86 17.98
CA ASP A 236 -5.04 8.92 17.24
C ASP A 236 -5.06 10.25 18.01
N GLU A 237 -5.26 10.20 19.33
CA GLU A 237 -5.23 11.41 20.17
C GLU A 237 -3.83 12.04 20.20
N GLN A 238 -2.78 11.21 20.30
CA GLN A 238 -1.40 11.69 20.27
C GLN A 238 -1.06 12.32 18.92
N TRP A 239 -1.48 11.70 17.83
CA TRP A 239 -1.26 12.19 16.48
C TRP A 239 -2.06 13.46 16.18
N LEU A 240 -3.28 13.57 16.70
CA LEU A 240 -4.11 14.76 16.54
C LEU A 240 -3.45 16.02 17.11
N LYS A 241 -2.65 15.87 18.18
CA LYS A 241 -1.86 16.95 18.79
C LYS A 241 -0.59 17.32 18.03
N ARG A 242 -0.12 16.45 17.12
CA ARG A 242 1.07 16.72 16.28
C ARG A 242 0.65 17.55 15.06
N PRO A 243 1.51 18.45 14.54
CA PRO A 243 1.21 19.13 13.28
C PRO A 243 1.13 18.13 12.12
N LYS A 244 0.25 18.41 11.15
CA LYS A 244 0.23 17.67 9.87
C LYS A 244 1.45 18.07 9.03
N PRO A 245 1.97 17.16 8.20
CA PRO A 245 3.06 17.50 7.29
C PRO A 245 2.60 18.56 6.28
N ILE A 246 3.52 19.45 5.90
CA ILE A 246 3.30 20.46 4.88
C ILE A 246 3.87 19.93 3.58
N VAL A 247 3.07 19.96 2.52
CA VAL A 247 3.47 19.56 1.17
C VAL A 247 3.41 20.74 0.23
N ASP A 248 4.39 20.86 -0.67
CA ASP A 248 4.36 21.81 -1.78
C ASP A 248 3.61 21.19 -2.97
N ALA A 249 2.30 20.98 -2.77
CA ALA A 249 1.41 20.39 -3.77
C ALA A 249 0.03 21.04 -3.68
N ALA A 250 -0.57 21.36 -4.83
CA ALA A 250 -1.95 21.81 -4.87
C ALA A 250 -2.89 20.64 -4.51
N PRO A 251 -4.00 20.90 -3.79
CA PRO A 251 -5.04 19.90 -3.59
C PRO A 251 -5.52 19.35 -4.95
N PRO A 252 -5.67 18.02 -5.11
CA PRO A 252 -6.15 17.44 -6.35
C PRO A 252 -7.62 17.78 -6.57
N THR A 253 -8.01 17.91 -7.84
CA THR A 253 -9.42 18.03 -8.24
C THR A 253 -9.93 16.65 -8.64
N ASP A 254 -11.01 16.21 -7.99
CA ASP A 254 -11.61 14.92 -8.31
C ASP A 254 -12.20 14.90 -9.73
N ILE A 255 -12.00 13.79 -10.45
CA ILE A 255 -12.47 13.64 -11.82
C ILE A 255 -13.95 13.23 -11.81
N ALA A 256 -14.80 14.10 -12.35
CA ALA A 256 -16.24 13.89 -12.43
C ALA A 256 -16.64 12.75 -13.37
N ASN A 257 -15.87 12.52 -14.44
CA ASN A 257 -16.11 11.39 -15.34
C ASN A 257 -15.78 10.07 -14.63
N ALA A 258 -16.81 9.34 -14.22
CA ALA A 258 -16.65 8.05 -13.56
C ALA A 258 -15.98 6.99 -14.44
N SER A 259 -15.97 7.14 -15.77
CA SER A 259 -15.32 6.19 -16.70
C SER A 259 -13.83 6.48 -16.90
N ASP A 260 -13.31 7.61 -16.41
CA ASP A 260 -11.89 7.98 -16.56
C ASP A 260 -10.99 7.21 -15.58
N LEU A 261 -10.91 5.90 -15.79
CA LEU A 261 -10.14 4.98 -14.95
C LEU A 261 -8.64 5.35 -14.90
N ILE A 262 -8.08 5.89 -15.98
CA ILE A 262 -6.67 6.26 -16.08
C ILE A 262 -6.40 7.55 -15.29
N GLY A 263 -7.20 8.59 -15.49
CA GLY A 263 -7.07 9.83 -14.75
C GLY A 263 -7.26 9.62 -13.24
N ARG A 264 -8.27 8.83 -12.84
CA ARG A 264 -8.53 8.51 -11.43
C ARG A 264 -7.37 7.71 -10.82
N THR A 265 -6.82 6.74 -11.54
CA THR A 265 -5.64 5.97 -11.09
C THR A 265 -4.42 6.86 -10.87
N LYS A 266 -4.15 7.81 -11.79
CA LYS A 266 -3.07 8.79 -11.64
C LYS A 266 -3.21 9.61 -10.35
N LEU A 267 -4.42 10.11 -10.05
CA LEU A 267 -4.67 10.86 -8.82
C LEU A 267 -4.43 10.02 -7.56
N LEU A 268 -4.83 8.75 -7.55
CA LEU A 268 -4.57 7.85 -6.43
C LEU A 268 -3.07 7.59 -6.23
N PHE A 269 -2.31 7.41 -7.31
CA PHE A 269 -0.86 7.22 -7.25
C PHE A 269 -0.12 8.49 -6.82
N ASP A 270 -0.53 9.67 -7.30
CA ASP A 270 0.05 10.95 -6.90
C ASP A 270 -0.17 11.24 -5.40
N LEU A 271 -1.40 10.98 -4.92
CA LEU A 271 -1.72 11.07 -3.51
C LEU A 271 -0.92 10.08 -2.67
N THR A 272 -0.77 8.84 -3.17
CA THR A 272 0.04 7.80 -2.51
C THR A 272 1.49 8.25 -2.39
N LEU A 273 2.09 8.79 -3.44
CA LEU A 273 3.46 9.33 -3.40
C LEU A 273 3.65 10.36 -2.27
N LEU A 274 2.78 11.37 -2.20
CA LEU A 274 2.83 12.40 -1.15
C LEU A 274 2.69 11.80 0.25
N THR A 275 1.82 10.81 0.39
CA THR A 275 1.58 10.10 1.66
C THR A 275 2.84 9.37 2.13
N LEU A 276 3.57 8.71 1.22
CA LEU A 276 4.81 8.00 1.54
C LEU A 276 5.97 8.98 1.79
N GLN A 277 6.10 10.04 0.99
CA GLN A 277 7.12 11.09 1.16
C GLN A 277 7.04 11.77 2.53
N THR A 278 5.83 11.93 3.06
CA THR A 278 5.59 12.58 4.36
C THR A 278 5.56 11.61 5.53
N ASP A 279 5.75 10.31 5.29
CA ASP A 279 5.55 9.23 6.27
C ASP A 279 4.19 9.31 6.98
N SER A 280 3.14 9.77 6.26
CA SER A 280 1.79 9.91 6.82
C SER A 280 1.15 8.55 7.10
N THR A 281 1.48 7.55 6.27
CA THR A 281 1.28 6.11 6.53
C THR A 281 2.38 5.32 5.81
N ARG A 282 2.59 4.07 6.23
CA ARG A 282 3.49 3.11 5.56
C ARG A 282 2.76 2.02 4.80
N LEU A 283 1.44 1.98 4.89
CA LEU A 283 0.61 0.89 4.39
C LEU A 283 -0.52 1.47 3.54
N VAL A 284 -0.48 1.22 2.24
CA VAL A 284 -1.49 1.70 1.29
C VAL A 284 -2.05 0.54 0.48
N THR A 285 -3.37 0.46 0.34
CA THR A 285 -4.02 -0.51 -0.55
C THR A 285 -4.86 0.23 -1.56
N ILE A 286 -4.83 -0.18 -2.83
CA ILE A 286 -5.51 0.50 -3.93
C ILE A 286 -6.27 -0.55 -4.76
N MET A 287 -7.60 -0.44 -4.80
CA MET A 287 -8.38 -1.13 -5.83
C MET A 287 -8.50 -0.23 -7.07
N LEU A 288 -7.93 -0.66 -8.19
CA LEU A 288 -8.13 0.02 -9.47
C LEU A 288 -9.56 -0.17 -9.95
N GLN A 289 -9.97 0.69 -10.87
CA GLN A 289 -11.32 0.72 -11.42
C GLN A 289 -11.47 -0.22 -12.62
N GLY A 290 -12.58 -0.98 -12.66
CA GLY A 290 -13.02 -1.75 -13.83
C GLY A 290 -14.30 -1.17 -14.43
N SER A 291 -14.19 -0.14 -15.26
CA SER A 291 -15.39 0.58 -15.76
C SER A 291 -16.24 -0.28 -16.72
N THR A 292 -17.56 -0.26 -16.52
CA THR A 292 -18.55 -0.80 -17.46
C THR A 292 -18.84 0.13 -18.63
N THR A 293 -18.42 1.39 -18.55
CA THR A 293 -18.63 2.40 -19.58
C THR A 293 -17.30 2.63 -20.31
N ALA A 294 -17.37 2.99 -21.60
CA ALA A 294 -16.18 3.28 -22.38
C ALA A 294 -15.33 4.39 -21.70
N PRO A 295 -14.05 4.11 -21.37
CA PRO A 295 -13.17 5.12 -20.85
C PRO A 295 -12.83 6.15 -21.94
N PRO A 296 -12.47 7.39 -21.58
CA PRO A 296 -12.12 8.44 -22.53
C PRO A 296 -10.69 8.24 -23.09
N ILE A 297 -10.42 7.07 -23.67
CA ILE A 297 -9.12 6.70 -24.24
C ILE A 297 -9.30 6.57 -25.77
N PRO A 298 -8.52 7.30 -26.59
CA PRO A 298 -8.59 7.16 -28.04
C PRO A 298 -8.42 5.70 -28.49
N GLY A 299 -9.28 5.26 -29.41
CA GLY A 299 -9.30 3.87 -29.89
C GLY A 299 -10.14 2.91 -29.04
N VAL A 300 -10.66 3.34 -27.87
CA VAL A 300 -11.51 2.52 -27.01
C VAL A 300 -12.96 2.99 -27.10
N SER A 301 -13.86 2.09 -27.48
CA SER A 301 -15.30 2.37 -27.63
C SER A 301 -16.20 1.50 -26.74
N LEU A 302 -15.66 0.42 -26.15
CA LEU A 302 -16.34 -0.45 -25.20
C LEU A 302 -15.85 -0.22 -23.78
N GLY A 303 -16.66 -0.58 -22.77
CA GLY A 303 -16.25 -0.55 -21.37
C GLY A 303 -15.12 -1.54 -21.10
N HIS A 304 -14.22 -1.22 -20.17
CA HIS A 304 -13.13 -2.10 -19.76
C HIS A 304 -13.65 -3.48 -19.32
N HIS A 305 -14.78 -3.51 -18.60
CA HIS A 305 -15.44 -4.77 -18.23
C HIS A 305 -15.81 -5.62 -19.47
N ASP A 306 -16.45 -5.03 -20.48
CA ASP A 306 -16.86 -5.74 -21.70
C ASP A 306 -15.67 -6.21 -22.55
N LEU A 307 -14.59 -5.44 -22.53
CA LEU A 307 -13.32 -5.78 -23.17
C LEU A 307 -12.62 -6.95 -22.48
N SER A 308 -12.68 -7.02 -21.15
CA SER A 308 -12.12 -8.14 -20.38
C SER A 308 -12.78 -9.48 -20.72
N HIS A 309 -14.05 -9.46 -21.13
CA HIS A 309 -14.78 -10.58 -21.75
C HIS A 309 -14.53 -10.66 -23.26
N HIS A 310 -13.26 -10.68 -23.68
CA HIS A 310 -12.90 -10.60 -25.08
C HIS A 310 -13.33 -11.83 -25.90
N GLY A 311 -13.40 -13.02 -25.31
CA GLY A 311 -13.82 -14.24 -26.04
C GLY A 311 -12.92 -14.58 -27.23
N LYS A 312 -11.67 -14.07 -27.20
CA LYS A 312 -10.69 -14.06 -28.31
C LYS A 312 -11.12 -13.25 -29.55
N ASP A 313 -12.10 -12.35 -29.42
CA ASP A 313 -12.42 -11.38 -30.45
C ASP A 313 -11.24 -10.42 -30.67
N PRO A 314 -10.69 -10.31 -31.90
CA PRO A 314 -9.53 -9.46 -32.17
C PRO A 314 -9.76 -7.97 -31.89
N ASN A 315 -10.96 -7.44 -32.17
CA ASN A 315 -11.27 -6.02 -31.96
C ASN A 315 -11.35 -5.70 -30.46
N LYS A 316 -11.93 -6.61 -29.66
CA LYS A 316 -11.93 -6.47 -28.20
C LYS A 316 -10.52 -6.57 -27.64
N LEU A 317 -9.70 -7.49 -28.14
CA LEU A 317 -8.31 -7.65 -27.70
C LEU A 317 -7.47 -6.39 -27.98
N GLU A 318 -7.61 -5.79 -29.17
CA GLU A 318 -6.90 -4.55 -29.52
C GLU A 318 -7.28 -3.41 -28.56
N GLN A 319 -8.57 -3.22 -28.29
CA GLN A 319 -9.05 -2.20 -27.36
C GLN A 319 -8.65 -2.49 -25.91
N LEU A 320 -8.73 -3.75 -25.47
CA LEU A 320 -8.29 -4.18 -24.14
C LEU A 320 -6.81 -3.86 -23.94
N GLN A 321 -5.98 -4.18 -24.93
CA GLN A 321 -4.55 -3.88 -24.90
C GLN A 321 -4.30 -2.37 -24.75
N ILE A 322 -5.07 -1.50 -25.41
CA ILE A 322 -4.94 -0.04 -25.23
C ILE A 322 -5.21 0.35 -23.76
N VAL A 323 -6.28 -0.16 -23.15
CA VAL A 323 -6.63 0.13 -21.73
C VAL A 323 -5.54 -0.38 -20.79
N GLU A 324 -5.06 -1.61 -20.98
CA GLU A 324 -4.02 -2.22 -20.15
C GLU A 324 -2.68 -1.50 -20.29
N VAL A 325 -2.30 -1.09 -21.51
CA VAL A 325 -1.08 -0.31 -21.77
C VAL A 325 -1.14 1.05 -21.08
N GLU A 326 -2.26 1.77 -21.16
CA GLU A 326 -2.40 3.05 -20.44
C GLU A 326 -2.35 2.84 -18.92
N THR A 327 -2.93 1.75 -18.42
CA THR A 327 -2.85 1.38 -17.00
C THR A 327 -1.39 1.12 -16.59
N MET A 328 -0.65 0.33 -17.37
CA MET A 328 0.76 0.03 -17.08
C MET A 328 1.67 1.26 -17.20
N LYS A 329 1.37 2.22 -18.08
CA LYS A 329 2.05 3.53 -18.10
C LYS A 329 1.85 4.28 -16.78
N THR A 330 0.66 4.25 -16.18
CA THR A 330 0.44 4.89 -14.86
C THR A 330 1.25 4.21 -13.75
N VAL A 331 1.38 2.88 -13.79
CA VAL A 331 2.22 2.12 -12.86
C VAL A 331 3.69 2.50 -13.05
N ARG A 332 4.18 2.53 -14.29
CA ARG A 332 5.54 3.00 -14.61
C ARG A 332 5.81 4.39 -14.05
N ASP A 333 4.90 5.35 -14.27
CA ASP A 333 5.06 6.71 -13.80
C ASP A 333 5.09 6.79 -12.27
N PHE A 334 4.32 5.95 -11.58
CA PHE A 334 4.36 5.85 -10.12
C PHE A 334 5.71 5.30 -9.63
N LEU A 335 6.21 4.20 -10.21
CA LEU A 335 7.53 3.65 -9.89
C LEU A 335 8.65 4.65 -10.18
N ALA A 336 8.56 5.38 -11.29
CA ALA A 336 9.48 6.45 -11.66
C ALA A 336 9.55 7.52 -10.56
N LYS A 337 8.39 8.01 -10.12
CA LYS A 337 8.29 9.02 -9.06
C LYS A 337 8.83 8.52 -7.72
N LEU A 338 8.60 7.26 -7.37
CA LEU A 338 9.20 6.64 -6.18
C LEU A 338 10.72 6.55 -6.29
N LYS A 339 11.25 6.11 -7.44
CA LYS A 339 12.70 6.00 -7.67
C LYS A 339 13.41 7.35 -7.69
N GLN A 340 12.73 8.40 -8.17
CA GLN A 340 13.26 9.78 -8.18
C GLN A 340 13.19 10.46 -6.80
N SER A 341 12.27 10.02 -5.93
CA SER A 341 12.11 10.59 -4.59
C SER A 341 13.14 10.02 -3.62
N ARG A 342 13.93 10.89 -2.99
CA ARG A 342 14.95 10.49 -2.01
C ARG A 342 14.38 10.44 -0.59
N GLU A 343 14.83 9.45 0.18
CA GLU A 343 14.66 9.38 1.63
C GLU A 343 15.96 8.91 2.27
N ASP A 344 16.59 9.81 3.02
CA ASP A 344 17.96 9.67 3.51
C ASP A 344 18.93 9.32 2.34
N GLU A 345 19.75 8.28 2.51
CA GLU A 345 20.71 7.78 1.52
C GLU A 345 20.08 6.90 0.41
N SER A 346 18.76 6.65 0.45
CA SER A 346 18.05 5.75 -0.46
C SER A 346 17.03 6.50 -1.32
N ASN A 347 16.48 5.83 -2.33
CA ASN A 347 15.23 6.29 -2.95
C ASN A 347 14.01 5.63 -2.27
N LEU A 348 12.81 6.17 -2.48
CA LEU A 348 11.57 5.64 -1.89
C LEU A 348 11.18 4.29 -2.45
N LEU A 349 11.48 3.99 -3.72
CA LEU A 349 11.18 2.69 -4.32
C LEU A 349 11.94 1.57 -3.60
N ASP A 350 13.23 1.75 -3.32
CA ASP A 350 14.04 0.77 -2.57
C ASP A 350 13.49 0.51 -1.16
N ARG A 351 12.70 1.43 -0.60
CA ARG A 351 12.08 1.34 0.73
C ARG A 351 10.61 0.94 0.70
N THR A 352 9.99 0.83 -0.47
CA THR A 352 8.57 0.58 -0.63
C THR A 352 8.34 -0.66 -1.48
N SER A 353 7.77 -1.71 -0.89
CA SER A 353 7.31 -2.88 -1.65
C SER A 353 6.03 -2.50 -2.40
N VAL A 354 6.09 -2.43 -3.72
CA VAL A 354 4.93 -2.18 -4.58
C VAL A 354 4.48 -3.49 -5.20
N PHE A 355 3.36 -4.02 -4.71
CA PHE A 355 2.73 -5.23 -5.21
C PHE A 355 1.57 -4.86 -6.13
N LEU A 356 1.71 -5.15 -7.42
CA LEU A 356 0.63 -5.10 -8.41
C LEU A 356 0.17 -6.53 -8.69
N GLY A 357 -1.14 -6.77 -8.61
CA GLY A 357 -1.70 -8.02 -9.09
C GLY A 357 -3.19 -7.96 -9.37
N SER A 358 -3.79 -9.13 -9.54
CA SER A 358 -5.23 -9.28 -9.76
C SER A 358 -5.80 -10.47 -9.01
N ASN A 359 -7.11 -10.44 -8.75
CA ASN A 359 -7.89 -11.59 -8.34
C ASN A 359 -8.24 -12.55 -9.50
N LEU A 360 -7.96 -12.16 -10.75
CA LEU A 360 -8.18 -12.96 -11.96
C LEU A 360 -6.88 -13.21 -12.69
N GLY A 361 -6.62 -14.47 -13.05
CA GLY A 361 -5.54 -14.82 -13.97
C GLY A 361 -5.86 -14.40 -15.41
N ASP A 362 -7.13 -14.57 -15.80
CA ASP A 362 -7.66 -14.18 -17.11
C ASP A 362 -9.16 -13.94 -16.94
N ALA A 363 -9.63 -12.72 -17.25
CA ALA A 363 -11.02 -12.36 -17.06
C ALA A 363 -11.96 -12.96 -18.11
N SER A 364 -11.51 -13.20 -19.34
CA SER A 364 -12.38 -13.77 -20.37
C SER A 364 -12.75 -15.21 -20.10
N SER A 365 -11.87 -15.97 -19.44
CA SER A 365 -12.07 -17.36 -19.03
C SER A 365 -12.47 -17.52 -17.56
N HIS A 366 -12.58 -16.41 -16.81
CA HIS A 366 -12.80 -16.40 -15.36
C HIS A 366 -11.80 -17.26 -14.59
N SER A 367 -10.54 -17.28 -15.06
CA SER A 367 -9.48 -18.03 -14.38
C SER A 367 -9.16 -17.39 -13.03
N VAL A 368 -9.18 -18.20 -11.98
CA VAL A 368 -8.69 -17.87 -10.63
C VAL A 368 -7.29 -18.46 -10.36
N LYS A 369 -6.63 -18.94 -11.42
CA LYS A 369 -5.30 -19.53 -11.40
C LYS A 369 -4.31 -18.66 -12.17
N ASN A 370 -3.02 -18.77 -11.84
CA ASN A 370 -1.95 -18.02 -12.49
C ASN A 370 -2.22 -16.51 -12.48
N LEU A 371 -2.41 -15.96 -11.28
CA LEU A 371 -2.72 -14.56 -11.09
C LEU A 371 -1.55 -13.70 -11.59
N PRO A 372 -1.79 -12.61 -12.35
CA PRO A 372 -0.75 -11.69 -12.74
C PRO A 372 -0.18 -11.03 -11.47
N VAL A 373 1.12 -11.16 -11.29
CA VAL A 373 1.84 -10.63 -10.13
C VAL A 373 3.11 -9.94 -10.59
N LEU A 374 3.27 -8.68 -10.19
CA LEU A 374 4.49 -7.89 -10.31
C LEU A 374 4.81 -7.29 -8.95
N LEU A 375 6.00 -7.58 -8.44
CA LEU A 375 6.54 -6.96 -7.22
C LEU A 375 7.71 -6.05 -7.59
N ALA A 376 7.68 -4.81 -7.15
CA ALA A 376 8.75 -3.84 -7.37
C ALA A 376 9.24 -3.20 -6.06
N GLY A 377 10.51 -2.78 -6.04
CA GLY A 377 11.11 -2.04 -4.94
C GLY A 377 11.23 -2.83 -3.63
N GLY A 378 11.14 -2.14 -2.50
CA GLY A 378 11.13 -2.76 -1.16
C GLY A 378 12.45 -3.36 -0.71
N GLY A 379 13.48 -3.38 -1.56
CA GLY A 379 14.79 -3.96 -1.25
C GLY A 379 14.83 -5.47 -1.45
N PHE A 380 14.11 -5.99 -2.44
CA PHE A 380 14.25 -7.37 -2.91
C PHE A 380 15.27 -7.48 -4.06
N ARG A 381 15.83 -8.68 -4.26
CA ARG A 381 16.64 -9.04 -5.44
C ARG A 381 15.74 -9.25 -6.65
N HIS A 382 15.53 -8.16 -7.36
CA HIS A 382 14.73 -8.09 -8.57
C HIS A 382 15.52 -8.46 -9.85
N GLY A 383 14.90 -8.26 -11.02
CA GLY A 383 15.46 -8.54 -12.34
C GLY A 383 15.13 -9.92 -12.90
N GLN A 384 14.07 -10.59 -12.41
CA GLN A 384 13.77 -11.98 -12.75
C GLN A 384 12.28 -12.25 -12.98
N HIS A 385 11.99 -13.29 -13.76
CA HIS A 385 10.69 -13.93 -13.85
C HIS A 385 10.71 -15.24 -13.04
N LEU A 386 9.97 -15.27 -11.94
CA LEU A 386 9.75 -16.47 -11.13
C LEU A 386 8.52 -17.22 -11.67
N ALA A 387 8.73 -18.40 -12.26
CA ALA A 387 7.66 -19.23 -12.78
C ALA A 387 7.47 -20.48 -11.93
N PHE A 388 6.26 -20.66 -11.39
CA PHE A 388 5.90 -21.81 -10.59
C PHE A 388 5.03 -22.79 -11.36
N ASP A 389 5.12 -24.07 -11.00
CA ASP A 389 4.37 -25.15 -11.62
C ASP A 389 2.85 -24.94 -11.46
N PRO A 390 2.08 -24.82 -12.55
CA PRO A 390 0.62 -24.64 -12.47
C PRO A 390 -0.13 -25.85 -11.91
N ASP A 391 0.47 -27.06 -11.93
CA ASP A 391 -0.12 -28.28 -11.37
C ASP A 391 0.12 -28.38 -9.85
N ASN A 392 1.16 -27.73 -9.34
CA ASN A 392 1.43 -27.59 -7.90
C ASN A 392 1.79 -26.14 -7.51
N PRO A 393 0.83 -25.22 -7.65
CA PRO A 393 1.07 -23.79 -7.50
C PRO A 393 1.21 -23.42 -6.02
N PRO A 394 2.24 -22.66 -5.63
CA PRO A 394 2.33 -22.14 -4.28
C PRO A 394 1.21 -21.11 -4.04
N PRO A 395 0.69 -21.01 -2.79
CA PRO A 395 -0.28 -19.97 -2.45
C PRO A 395 0.31 -18.58 -2.66
N LEU A 396 -0.49 -17.65 -3.20
CA LEU A 396 -0.11 -16.23 -3.30
C LEU A 396 0.30 -15.66 -1.94
N CYS A 397 -0.25 -16.15 -0.85
CA CYS A 397 0.12 -15.72 0.50
C CYS A 397 1.58 -16.02 0.87
N ASN A 398 2.30 -16.89 0.16
CA ASN A 398 3.75 -17.03 0.36
C ASN A 398 4.51 -15.73 -0.01
N LEU A 399 4.04 -14.99 -1.01
CA LEU A 399 4.55 -13.65 -1.33
C LEU A 399 4.26 -12.68 -0.18
N PHE A 400 3.07 -12.77 0.42
CA PHE A 400 2.68 -11.89 1.52
C PHE A 400 3.56 -12.09 2.75
N VAL A 401 3.95 -13.32 3.08
CA VAL A 401 4.92 -13.60 4.14
C VAL A 401 6.28 -12.95 3.82
N SER A 402 6.78 -13.08 2.59
CA SER A 402 8.02 -12.41 2.18
C SER A 402 7.93 -10.88 2.31
N MET A 403 6.78 -10.28 1.95
CA MET A 403 6.56 -8.84 2.10
C MET A 403 6.49 -8.38 3.56
N LEU A 404 5.83 -9.16 4.43
CA LEU A 404 5.76 -8.88 5.87
C LEU A 404 7.15 -8.93 6.51
N GLN A 405 7.96 -9.94 6.18
CA GLN A 405 9.33 -10.02 6.66
C GLN A 405 10.19 -8.85 6.15
N GLN A 406 10.00 -8.41 4.90
CA GLN A 406 10.67 -7.23 4.37
C GLN A 406 10.23 -5.92 5.05
N LEU A 407 9.01 -5.86 5.60
CA LEU A 407 8.54 -4.77 6.46
C LEU A 407 9.15 -4.80 7.87
N GLY A 408 9.89 -5.85 8.23
CA GLY A 408 10.44 -6.07 9.56
C GLY A 408 9.46 -6.76 10.52
N ILE A 409 8.43 -7.43 9.99
CA ILE A 409 7.47 -8.21 10.77
C ILE A 409 7.90 -9.68 10.71
N GLU A 410 8.42 -10.19 11.84
CA GLU A 410 8.86 -11.58 11.98
C GLU A 410 7.65 -12.51 12.08
N THR A 411 7.16 -12.99 10.94
CA THR A 411 6.13 -14.03 10.85
C THR A 411 6.47 -15.04 9.77
N ASP A 412 6.17 -16.31 10.02
CA ASP A 412 6.29 -17.40 9.06
C ASP A 412 4.93 -17.77 8.45
N ARG A 413 3.85 -17.12 8.88
CA ARG A 413 2.48 -17.46 8.48
C ARG A 413 1.62 -16.23 8.26
N PHE A 414 0.85 -16.28 7.18
CA PHE A 414 -0.28 -15.40 6.91
C PHE A 414 -1.30 -16.18 6.07
N ALA A 415 -2.55 -16.24 6.53
CA ALA A 415 -3.60 -17.04 5.88
C ALA A 415 -3.16 -18.49 5.57
N ASN A 416 -3.27 -18.92 4.32
CA ASN A 416 -2.90 -20.25 3.82
C ASN A 416 -1.42 -20.37 3.41
N ALA A 417 -0.57 -19.38 3.72
CA ALA A 417 0.84 -19.44 3.37
C ALA A 417 1.52 -20.67 4.00
N THR A 418 2.42 -21.27 3.22
CA THR A 418 3.25 -22.43 3.60
C THR A 418 4.70 -22.04 3.92
N GLY A 419 5.03 -20.76 3.77
CA GLY A 419 6.35 -20.16 4.04
C GLY A 419 6.54 -18.87 3.26
N THR A 420 7.79 -18.45 3.09
CA THR A 420 8.16 -17.37 2.16
C THR A 420 8.13 -17.84 0.71
N LEU A 421 8.02 -16.91 -0.23
CA LEU A 421 8.09 -17.22 -1.65
C LEU A 421 9.53 -17.60 -2.06
N ALA A 422 9.70 -18.81 -2.59
CA ALA A 422 10.99 -19.28 -3.07
C ALA A 422 11.51 -18.42 -4.24
N GLY A 423 12.84 -18.20 -4.29
CA GLY A 423 13.50 -17.42 -5.36
C GLY A 423 13.44 -15.90 -5.17
N LEU A 424 12.59 -15.39 -4.27
CA LEU A 424 12.52 -13.97 -3.91
C LEU A 424 13.38 -13.68 -2.67
N GLY A 425 14.61 -13.19 -2.87
CA GLY A 425 15.52 -12.84 -1.78
C GLY A 425 15.56 -11.34 -1.47
N ALA A 426 16.06 -10.95 -0.30
CA ALA A 426 16.40 -9.56 0.02
C ALA A 426 17.67 -9.11 -0.74
N ALA A 427 17.69 -7.85 -1.18
CA ALA A 427 18.77 -7.19 -1.93
C ALA A 427 20.09 -7.15 -1.16
#